data_AF-A0A7W5VKG7-F1
#
_entry.id   AF-A0A7W5VKG7-F1
#
_cell.length_a   1.000
_cell.length_b   1.000
_cell.length_c   1.000
_cell.angle_alpha   90.00
_cell.angle_beta   90.00
_cell.angle_gamma   90.00
#
_symmetry.space_group_name_H-M   'P 1'
#
loop_
_entity.id
_entity.type
_entity.pdbx_description
1 polymer ?
#
loop_
_entity_poly.entity_id
_entity_poly.type
_entity_poly.pdbx_seq_one_letter_code
_entity_poly.pdbx_strand_id
1 'polypeptide(L)'
;MQLYYGPSGQCTPRTVGATAAGNSKAGPLRRTISFHPLGRTVFQSLVAGIPPAYEYRTGGPDLAPWEADELPNPRGVPPRPGGIAGLLTGRFQHAVLLERSPDSEFVVDAWITWAWRDAEFPAKDPYLVYQQSKEGTAYARQADASRALWRDFDSLLLEDAGDEHRCRPVVLGVIEDLRETLLPLLRVRAFGFEQDGQTRDKEWTSGLTPALLALAREPAVARAVSDLRQIAERTQAHLRWALRDAWIAINDPSNGNGKPQRKDVSEGPWPAQGAARYWRRAERIFWQAVNDRDFDAGARRFLRLGLDVYDEVTDSAGAMPRAKRAIELKRGLIFKAHPTAGKSKELA
;
A
#
# COMPACT_ATOMS: atom_id res chain seq x y z
N MET A 1 -16.64 9.57 0.78
CA MET A 1 -15.34 9.75 0.11
C MET A 1 -14.74 11.13 0.40
N GLN A 2 -15.47 12.22 0.11
CA GLN A 2 -14.96 13.60 0.22
C GLN A 2 -14.32 13.96 1.58
N LEU A 3 -14.95 13.65 2.71
CA LEU A 3 -14.44 14.05 4.03
C LEU A 3 -13.05 13.49 4.39
N TYR A 4 -12.71 12.30 3.88
CA TYR A 4 -11.51 11.56 4.28
C TYR A 4 -10.50 11.34 3.15
N TYR A 5 -10.98 11.18 1.91
CA TYR A 5 -10.15 10.96 0.72
C TYR A 5 -10.15 12.18 -0.23
N GLY A 6 -10.80 13.28 0.18
CA GLY A 6 -10.99 14.46 -0.64
C GLY A 6 -9.67 15.10 -1.10
N PRO A 7 -9.66 15.72 -2.29
CA PRO A 7 -8.47 16.34 -2.86
C PRO A 7 -8.02 17.58 -2.08
N SER A 8 -6.75 17.93 -2.23
CA SER A 8 -6.26 19.27 -1.89
C SER A 8 -6.40 20.20 -3.11
N GLY A 9 -6.40 21.52 -2.87
CA GLY A 9 -6.46 22.51 -3.95
C GLY A 9 -7.79 23.27 -3.97
N GLN A 10 -8.17 23.76 -5.15
CA GLN A 10 -9.33 24.65 -5.32
C GLN A 10 -10.65 23.96 -4.93
N CYS A 11 -11.52 24.69 -4.25
CA CYS A 11 -12.85 24.28 -3.80
C CYS A 11 -13.79 25.50 -3.75
N THR A 12 -15.06 25.31 -3.42
CA THR A 12 -16.01 26.41 -3.29
C THR A 12 -15.51 27.44 -2.26
N PRO A 13 -15.38 28.73 -2.61
CA PRO A 13 -14.92 29.74 -1.68
C PRO A 13 -15.85 29.89 -0.49
N ARG A 14 -15.26 30.04 0.70
CA ARG A 14 -15.95 30.33 1.95
C ARG A 14 -15.33 31.55 2.62
N THR A 15 -16.19 32.43 3.11
CA THR A 15 -15.80 33.59 3.93
C THR A 15 -16.15 33.33 5.39
N VAL A 16 -15.17 33.42 6.29
CA VAL A 16 -15.34 33.27 7.74
C VAL A 16 -14.68 34.47 8.44
N GLY A 17 -15.49 35.40 8.93
CA GLY A 17 -15.00 36.70 9.38
C GLY A 17 -14.24 37.42 8.26
N ALA A 18 -13.02 37.86 8.53
CA ALA A 18 -12.16 38.54 7.55
C ALA A 18 -11.43 37.63 6.54
N THR A 19 -11.58 36.30 6.62
CA THR A 19 -10.85 35.36 5.76
C THR A 19 -11.77 34.80 4.69
N ALA A 20 -11.46 35.09 3.42
CA ALA A 20 -12.06 34.45 2.25
C ALA A 20 -11.04 33.52 1.60
N ALA A 21 -11.36 32.23 1.47
CA ALA A 21 -10.46 31.25 0.87
C ALA A 21 -11.23 30.24 0.02
N GLY A 22 -10.69 29.92 -1.16
CA GLY A 22 -11.22 28.96 -2.14
C GLY A 22 -10.36 27.71 -2.29
N ASN A 23 -9.56 27.33 -1.29
CA ASN A 23 -8.76 26.12 -1.33
C ASN A 23 -8.88 25.28 -0.06
N SER A 24 -8.65 23.97 -0.15
CA SER A 24 -8.68 23.03 0.97
C SER A 24 -7.41 22.18 1.03
N LYS A 25 -7.12 21.64 2.20
CA LYS A 25 -6.11 20.58 2.39
C LYS A 25 -6.68 19.22 1.97
N ALA A 26 -5.79 18.25 1.75
CA ALA A 26 -6.19 16.89 1.40
C ALA A 26 -6.82 16.19 2.60
N GLY A 27 -7.78 15.30 2.35
CA GLY A 27 -8.35 14.47 3.40
C GLY A 27 -7.28 13.57 4.06
N PRO A 28 -7.44 13.21 5.34
CA PRO A 28 -6.44 12.48 6.12
C PRO A 28 -6.09 11.08 5.58
N LEU A 29 -6.96 10.46 4.78
CA LEU A 29 -6.77 9.14 4.19
C LEU A 29 -6.51 9.21 2.67
N ARG A 30 -6.35 10.40 2.08
CA ARG A 30 -6.05 10.54 0.65
C ARG A 30 -4.81 9.73 0.29
N ARG A 31 -4.88 8.98 -0.81
CA ARG A 31 -3.76 8.16 -1.35
C ARG A 31 -3.35 6.98 -0.48
N THR A 32 -4.14 6.57 0.51
CA THR A 32 -3.77 5.48 1.43
C THR A 32 -4.48 4.16 1.12
N ILE A 33 -3.91 3.06 1.65
CA ILE A 33 -4.57 1.75 1.76
C ILE A 33 -4.79 1.40 3.23
N SER A 34 -6.00 1.00 3.58
CA SER A 34 -6.42 0.64 4.94
C SER A 34 -6.77 -0.84 5.05
N PHE A 35 -6.55 -1.41 6.24
CA PHE A 35 -6.65 -2.85 6.52
C PHE A 35 -7.60 -3.09 7.68
N HIS A 36 -8.67 -3.85 7.42
CA HIS A 36 -9.79 -4.06 8.32
C HIS A 36 -9.97 -5.54 8.63
N PRO A 37 -10.00 -5.94 9.91
CA PRO A 37 -10.34 -7.30 10.31
C PRO A 37 -11.72 -7.70 9.79
N LEU A 38 -11.83 -8.93 9.28
CA LEU A 38 -13.06 -9.48 8.76
C LEU A 38 -13.31 -10.87 9.35
N GLY A 39 -14.35 -10.98 10.16
CA GLY A 39 -14.85 -12.25 10.70
C GLY A 39 -15.91 -12.89 9.80
N ARG A 40 -16.51 -13.96 10.29
CA ARG A 40 -17.63 -14.65 9.61
C ARG A 40 -18.95 -13.88 9.74
N THR A 41 -19.06 -13.02 10.76
CA THR A 41 -20.22 -12.17 11.01
C THR A 41 -19.81 -10.71 11.11
N VAL A 42 -20.78 -9.81 10.92
CA VAL A 42 -20.58 -8.37 11.13
C VAL A 42 -20.14 -8.11 12.58
N PHE A 43 -20.76 -8.80 13.56
CA PHE A 43 -20.37 -8.70 14.97
C PHE A 43 -18.88 -9.01 15.19
N GLN A 44 -18.38 -10.13 14.66
CA GLN A 44 -16.97 -10.50 14.78
C GLN A 44 -16.05 -9.46 14.14
N SER A 45 -16.45 -8.93 12.98
CA SER A 45 -15.69 -7.91 12.26
C SER A 45 -15.63 -6.59 13.03
N LEU A 46 -16.76 -6.18 13.64
CA LEU A 46 -16.83 -4.96 14.45
C LEU A 46 -15.97 -5.09 15.71
N VAL A 47 -16.12 -6.18 16.47
CA VAL A 47 -15.34 -6.39 17.71
C VAL A 47 -13.85 -6.50 17.42
N ALA A 48 -13.46 -7.26 16.39
CA ALA A 48 -12.05 -7.37 16.00
C ALA A 48 -11.48 -6.06 15.43
N GLY A 49 -12.34 -5.19 14.89
CA GLY A 49 -11.97 -3.88 14.37
C GLY A 49 -11.81 -2.79 15.43
N ILE A 50 -12.03 -3.06 16.72
CA ILE A 50 -11.85 -2.04 17.77
C ILE A 50 -10.36 -1.92 18.09
N PRO A 51 -9.71 -0.77 17.80
CA PRO A 51 -8.30 -0.56 18.15
C PRO A 51 -8.13 -0.38 19.67
N PRO A 52 -6.89 -0.52 20.19
CA PRO A 52 -6.61 -0.35 21.61
C PRO A 52 -6.80 1.12 22.01
N ALA A 53 -7.96 1.48 22.55
CA ALA A 53 -8.28 2.86 22.90
C ALA A 53 -7.24 3.50 23.85
N TYR A 54 -6.57 2.70 24.69
CA TYR A 54 -5.56 3.19 25.63
C TYR A 54 -4.32 3.78 24.93
N GLU A 55 -3.95 3.33 23.72
CA GLU A 55 -2.81 3.86 22.96
C GLU A 55 -3.07 5.26 22.40
N TYR A 56 -4.34 5.62 22.28
CA TYR A 56 -4.79 6.87 21.67
C TYR A 56 -5.25 7.91 22.70
N ARG A 57 -5.31 7.55 23.98
CA ARG A 57 -5.72 8.47 25.05
C ARG A 57 -4.66 9.55 25.25
N THR A 58 -5.03 10.80 24.95
CA THR A 58 -4.17 11.97 25.15
C THR A 58 -4.59 12.84 26.34
N GLY A 59 -5.61 12.42 27.10
CA GLY A 59 -6.12 13.10 28.30
C GLY A 59 -7.17 14.19 28.04
N GLY A 60 -7.50 14.47 26.77
CA GLY A 60 -8.61 15.35 26.38
C GLY A 60 -9.93 14.60 26.13
N PRO A 61 -11.03 15.33 25.87
CA PRO A 61 -12.30 14.71 25.47
C PRO A 61 -12.15 13.95 24.15
N ASP A 62 -12.63 12.71 24.12
CA ASP A 62 -12.68 11.88 22.92
C ASP A 62 -14.11 11.85 22.39
N LEU A 63 -14.44 12.83 21.55
CA LEU A 63 -15.78 12.97 20.96
C LEU A 63 -15.72 12.86 19.45
N ALA A 64 -16.69 12.16 18.89
CA ALA A 64 -17.01 12.26 17.48
C ALA A 64 -17.69 13.61 17.17
N PRO A 65 -17.60 14.13 15.94
CA PRO A 65 -18.16 15.43 15.58
C PRO A 65 -19.66 15.60 15.87
N TRP A 66 -20.43 14.51 15.85
CA TRP A 66 -21.86 14.51 16.13
C TRP A 66 -22.20 14.44 17.64
N GLU A 67 -21.20 14.21 18.49
CA GLU A 67 -21.36 14.18 19.95
C GLU A 67 -21.05 15.54 20.58
N ALA A 68 -20.49 16.48 19.82
CA ALA A 68 -20.19 17.82 20.30
C ALA A 68 -21.47 18.67 20.36
N ASP A 69 -21.66 19.38 21.48
CA ASP A 69 -22.80 20.28 21.69
C ASP A 69 -22.78 21.50 20.75
N GLU A 70 -21.60 21.94 20.34
CA GLU A 70 -21.39 23.11 19.50
C GLU A 70 -20.62 22.77 18.23
N LEU A 71 -20.97 23.47 17.13
CA LEU A 71 -20.23 23.38 15.89
C LEU A 71 -18.83 24.01 16.05
N PRO A 72 -17.78 23.37 15.53
CA PRO A 72 -16.43 23.90 15.66
C PRO A 72 -16.23 25.22 14.92
N ASN A 73 -15.42 26.12 15.49
CA ASN A 73 -14.96 27.32 14.80
C ASN A 73 -13.93 26.96 13.70
N PRO A 74 -14.24 27.14 12.41
CA PRO A 74 -13.38 26.70 11.30
C PRO A 74 -12.03 27.44 11.20
N ARG A 75 -11.90 28.58 11.90
CA ARG A 75 -10.64 29.34 12.06
C ARG A 75 -9.95 29.08 13.40
N GLY A 76 -10.61 28.38 14.32
CA GLY A 76 -10.05 28.03 15.61
C GLY A 76 -8.99 26.94 15.49
N VAL A 77 -8.30 26.69 16.60
CA VAL A 77 -7.48 25.49 16.76
C VAL A 77 -8.43 24.32 16.97
N PRO A 78 -8.41 23.29 16.12
CA PRO A 78 -9.36 22.20 16.29
C PRO A 78 -8.96 21.35 17.49
N PRO A 79 -9.92 20.75 18.20
CA PRO A 79 -9.62 19.96 19.38
C PRO A 79 -8.69 18.80 18.99
N ARG A 80 -7.54 18.68 19.68
CA ARG A 80 -6.66 17.52 19.52
C ARG A 80 -7.47 16.27 19.88
N PRO A 81 -7.49 15.22 19.03
CA PRO A 81 -8.19 13.99 19.37
C PRO A 81 -7.80 13.46 20.74
N GLY A 82 -8.76 13.44 21.67
CA GLY A 82 -8.61 12.91 23.02
C GLY A 82 -8.48 11.39 23.07
N GLY A 83 -8.87 10.72 21.98
CA GLY A 83 -8.86 9.27 21.81
C GLY A 83 -9.22 8.84 20.39
N ILE A 84 -9.86 7.68 20.28
CA ILE A 84 -10.11 7.02 19.00
C ILE A 84 -11.28 7.64 18.23
N ALA A 85 -12.32 8.12 18.91
CA ALA A 85 -13.48 8.71 18.27
C ALA A 85 -13.06 9.97 17.50
N GLY A 86 -12.38 10.90 18.17
CA GLY A 86 -11.84 12.12 17.56
C GLY A 86 -10.79 11.81 16.48
N LEU A 87 -10.00 10.75 16.64
CA LEU A 87 -8.98 10.38 15.65
C LEU A 87 -9.62 9.85 14.37
N LEU A 88 -10.57 8.94 14.47
CA LEU A 88 -11.20 8.32 13.31
C LEU A 88 -12.19 9.25 12.62
N THR A 89 -12.83 10.16 13.37
CA THR A 89 -13.97 10.92 12.85
C THR A 89 -13.78 12.44 12.84
N GLY A 90 -12.87 12.98 13.65
CA GLY A 90 -12.67 14.43 13.82
C GLY A 90 -11.60 15.05 12.92
N ARG A 91 -10.86 14.26 12.13
CA ARG A 91 -9.71 14.73 11.32
C ARG A 91 -10.05 15.15 9.88
N PHE A 92 -11.32 15.29 9.54
CA PHE A 92 -11.75 15.70 8.20
C PHE A 92 -11.19 17.09 7.84
N GLN A 93 -10.87 17.31 6.56
CA GLN A 93 -10.36 18.60 6.06
C GLN A 93 -11.38 19.35 5.21
N HIS A 94 -12.47 18.68 4.83
CA HIS A 94 -13.55 19.22 4.01
C HIS A 94 -14.83 19.34 4.83
N ALA A 95 -15.59 20.39 4.58
CA ALA A 95 -16.96 20.54 5.05
C ALA A 95 -17.90 20.28 3.87
N VAL A 96 -18.93 19.46 4.11
CA VAL A 96 -19.93 19.10 3.09
C VAL A 96 -21.30 19.43 3.63
N LEU A 97 -22.10 20.12 2.83
CA LEU A 97 -23.51 20.36 3.08
C LEU A 97 -24.32 19.83 1.90
N LEU A 98 -25.37 19.08 2.17
CA LEU A 98 -26.25 18.51 1.14
C LEU A 98 -27.58 19.27 1.17
N GLU A 99 -28.04 19.71 0.00
CA GLU A 99 -29.39 20.21 -0.19
C GLU A 99 -30.32 19.05 -0.53
N ARG A 100 -31.36 18.86 0.28
CA ARG A 100 -32.37 17.83 0.04
C ARG A 100 -33.44 18.33 -0.94
N SER A 101 -34.03 17.42 -1.70
CA SER A 101 -35.27 17.67 -2.44
C SER A 101 -36.43 18.06 -1.49
N PRO A 102 -37.51 18.70 -1.99
CA PRO A 102 -38.67 19.03 -1.17
C PRO A 102 -39.30 17.84 -0.45
N ASP A 103 -39.29 16.65 -1.07
CA ASP A 103 -39.77 15.38 -0.51
C ASP A 103 -38.72 14.67 0.37
N SER A 104 -37.49 15.18 0.44
CA SER A 104 -36.35 14.60 1.20
C SER A 104 -35.91 13.21 0.75
N GLU A 105 -36.32 12.74 -0.43
CA GLU A 105 -35.93 11.41 -0.92
C GLU A 105 -34.56 11.41 -1.63
N PHE A 106 -34.12 12.57 -2.14
CA PHE A 106 -32.86 12.70 -2.87
C PHE A 106 -32.11 13.98 -2.52
N VAL A 107 -30.84 14.04 -2.89
CA VAL A 107 -29.99 15.24 -2.78
C VAL A 107 -30.05 15.97 -4.12
N VAL A 108 -30.37 17.27 -4.10
CA VAL A 108 -30.49 18.11 -5.31
C VAL A 108 -29.26 18.98 -5.56
N ASP A 109 -28.52 19.33 -4.50
CA ASP A 109 -27.26 20.07 -4.60
C ASP A 109 -26.32 19.74 -3.42
N ALA A 110 -25.05 20.11 -3.54
CA ALA A 110 -24.08 19.98 -2.47
C ALA A 110 -23.03 21.09 -2.49
N TRP A 111 -22.70 21.61 -1.30
CA TRP A 111 -21.54 22.49 -1.10
C TRP A 111 -20.38 21.71 -0.51
N ILE A 112 -19.22 21.84 -1.13
CA ILE A 112 -17.97 21.25 -0.65
C ILE A 112 -16.92 22.36 -0.54
N THR A 113 -16.45 22.61 0.67
CA THR A 113 -15.45 23.64 1.00
C THR A 113 -14.46 23.13 2.04
N TRP A 114 -13.47 23.93 2.40
CA TRP A 114 -12.57 23.66 3.53
C TRP A 114 -13.33 23.69 4.88
N ALA A 115 -13.04 22.72 5.73
CA ALA A 115 -13.49 22.68 7.13
C ALA A 115 -12.54 23.44 8.05
N TRP A 116 -11.24 23.25 7.86
CA TRP A 116 -10.19 23.86 8.68
C TRP A 116 -9.18 24.58 7.79
N ARG A 117 -8.79 25.80 8.18
CA ARG A 117 -7.90 26.63 7.34
C ARG A 117 -6.44 26.20 7.45
N ASP A 118 -5.93 26.18 8.68
CA ASP A 118 -4.49 26.07 8.93
C ASP A 118 -4.08 24.78 9.64
N ALA A 119 -5.04 24.01 10.17
CA ALA A 119 -4.75 22.86 11.01
C ALA A 119 -4.54 21.55 10.22
N GLU A 120 -3.42 20.88 10.50
CA GLU A 120 -3.19 19.47 10.14
C GLU A 120 -3.05 18.65 11.43
N PHE A 121 -3.62 17.45 11.45
CA PHE A 121 -3.57 16.54 12.60
C PHE A 121 -2.68 15.34 12.26
N PRO A 122 -1.35 15.45 12.47
CA PRO A 122 -0.50 14.29 12.35
C PRO A 122 -0.88 13.30 13.45
N ALA A 123 -1.61 12.26 13.07
CA ALA A 123 -1.97 11.14 13.93
C ALA A 123 -1.84 9.85 13.12
N LYS A 124 -1.32 8.81 13.76
CA LYS A 124 -1.24 7.49 13.15
C LYS A 124 -2.60 6.82 13.18
N ASP A 125 -3.15 6.54 12.02
CA ASP A 125 -4.41 5.84 11.89
C ASP A 125 -4.21 4.35 12.20
N PRO A 126 -5.03 3.72 13.07
CA PRO A 126 -4.85 2.32 13.48
C PRO A 126 -5.03 1.31 12.34
N TYR A 127 -5.67 1.70 11.23
CA TYR A 127 -5.96 0.82 10.10
C TYR A 127 -4.93 0.90 8.99
N LEU A 128 -3.91 1.78 9.09
CA LEU A 128 -2.91 1.97 8.05
C LEU A 128 -1.60 1.25 8.40
N VAL A 129 -0.92 0.74 7.37
CA VAL A 129 0.49 0.37 7.45
C VAL A 129 1.32 1.64 7.36
N TYR A 130 2.24 1.83 8.30
CA TYR A 130 3.23 2.92 8.25
C TYR A 130 4.59 2.36 7.87
N GLN A 131 5.35 3.09 7.06
CA GLN A 131 6.70 2.70 6.67
C GLN A 131 7.65 3.88 6.86
N GLN A 132 8.95 3.61 6.98
CA GLN A 132 9.95 4.63 7.25
C GLN A 132 10.62 5.12 5.98
N SER A 133 10.82 6.43 5.87
CA SER A 133 11.68 7.01 4.84
C SER A 133 13.15 6.80 5.20
N LYS A 134 14.06 7.11 4.26
CA LYS A 134 15.51 7.04 4.52
C LYS A 134 15.94 8.01 5.63
N GLU A 135 15.19 9.09 5.80
CA GLU A 135 15.36 10.10 6.85
C GLU A 135 14.67 9.70 8.17
N GLY A 136 14.14 8.47 8.27
CA GLY A 136 13.47 7.95 9.46
C GLY A 136 12.05 8.46 9.69
N THR A 137 11.48 9.22 8.74
CA THR A 137 10.12 9.76 8.88
C THR A 137 9.09 8.70 8.54
N ALA A 138 8.13 8.45 9.44
CA ALA A 138 7.05 7.51 9.20
C ALA A 138 5.96 8.11 8.30
N TYR A 139 5.54 7.39 7.27
CA TYR A 139 4.43 7.78 6.40
C TYR A 139 3.53 6.58 6.08
N ALA A 140 2.25 6.86 5.83
CA ALA A 140 1.29 5.81 5.50
C ALA A 140 1.61 5.18 4.13
N ARG A 141 1.48 3.86 4.05
CA ARG A 141 1.59 3.12 2.80
C ARG A 141 0.59 3.67 1.79
N GLN A 142 1.11 4.07 0.65
CA GLN A 142 0.27 4.58 -0.43
C GLN A 142 -0.53 3.44 -1.08
N ALA A 143 -1.75 3.71 -1.52
CA ALA A 143 -2.44 2.80 -2.43
C ALA A 143 -1.80 2.82 -3.83
N ASP A 144 -1.80 1.66 -4.46
CA ASP A 144 -1.29 1.41 -5.81
C ASP A 144 -2.17 0.33 -6.43
N ALA A 145 -2.99 0.69 -7.42
CA ALA A 145 -3.96 -0.24 -8.02
C ALA A 145 -3.28 -1.36 -8.82
N SER A 146 -2.01 -1.18 -9.20
CA SER A 146 -1.22 -2.21 -9.88
C SER A 146 -0.59 -3.21 -8.91
N ARG A 147 -0.70 -2.98 -7.60
CA ARG A 147 -0.08 -3.80 -6.55
C ARG A 147 -1.08 -4.77 -5.93
N ALA A 148 -0.79 -6.06 -6.07
CA ALA A 148 -1.56 -7.11 -5.41
C ALA A 148 -1.38 -7.09 -3.88
N LEU A 149 -2.47 -7.30 -3.15
CA LEU A 149 -2.53 -7.23 -1.68
C LEU A 149 -1.53 -8.14 -0.95
N TRP A 150 -1.26 -9.33 -1.49
CA TRP A 150 -0.35 -10.29 -0.86
C TRP A 150 1.08 -9.73 -0.68
N ARG A 151 1.46 -8.73 -1.46
CA ARG A 151 2.78 -8.07 -1.37
C ARG A 151 2.94 -7.24 -0.09
N ASP A 152 1.83 -6.95 0.60
CA ASP A 152 1.80 -6.28 1.90
C ASP A 152 1.38 -7.24 3.03
N PHE A 153 1.20 -8.53 2.76
CA PHE A 153 0.70 -9.50 3.73
C PHE A 153 1.60 -9.69 4.95
N ASP A 154 2.92 -9.61 4.76
CA ASP A 154 3.89 -9.72 5.84
C ASP A 154 3.79 -8.57 6.85
N SER A 155 3.46 -7.36 6.40
CA SER A 155 3.14 -6.23 7.28
C SER A 155 1.85 -6.43 8.08
N LEU A 156 1.05 -7.45 7.79
CA LEU A 156 -0.11 -7.83 8.61
C LEU A 156 0.25 -8.85 9.70
N LEU A 157 1.42 -9.49 9.59
CA LEU A 157 1.91 -10.52 10.50
C LEU A 157 2.97 -9.99 11.47
N LEU A 158 3.91 -9.20 10.98
CA LEU A 158 5.08 -8.72 11.73
C LEU A 158 4.90 -7.28 12.19
N GLU A 159 5.31 -6.97 13.42
CA GLU A 159 5.35 -5.59 13.93
C GLU A 159 6.26 -4.69 13.10
N ASP A 160 7.32 -5.26 12.53
CA ASP A 160 8.27 -4.60 11.64
C ASP A 160 8.63 -5.55 10.47
N ALA A 161 8.26 -5.19 9.25
CA ALA A 161 8.35 -6.06 8.07
C ALA A 161 9.26 -5.52 6.95
N GLY A 162 10.38 -6.21 6.74
CA GLY A 162 11.31 -6.00 5.61
C GLY A 162 12.08 -4.68 5.68
N ASP A 163 12.83 -4.38 4.61
CA ASP A 163 13.77 -3.25 4.58
C ASP A 163 13.12 -1.86 4.70
N GLU A 164 11.83 -1.73 4.39
CA GLU A 164 11.09 -0.47 4.46
C GLU A 164 10.52 -0.18 5.86
N HIS A 165 10.81 -1.06 6.82
CA HIS A 165 10.27 -1.02 8.18
C HIS A 165 8.75 -0.84 8.23
N ARG A 166 8.03 -1.68 7.48
CA ARG A 166 6.57 -1.59 7.39
C ARG A 166 5.95 -2.10 8.68
N CYS A 167 5.37 -1.18 9.44
CA CYS A 167 4.73 -1.46 10.71
C CYS A 167 3.31 -1.97 10.52
N ARG A 168 2.97 -3.01 11.29
CA ARG A 168 1.62 -3.57 11.32
C ARG A 168 0.58 -2.53 11.73
N PRO A 169 -0.62 -2.54 11.11
CA PRO A 169 -1.74 -1.73 11.58
C PRO A 169 -2.03 -2.05 13.04
N VAL A 170 -2.14 -1.01 13.87
CA VAL A 170 -2.33 -1.14 15.33
C VAL A 170 -3.57 -1.97 15.65
N VAL A 171 -4.65 -1.83 14.86
CA VAL A 171 -5.87 -2.63 15.03
C VAL A 171 -5.60 -4.14 14.95
N LEU A 172 -4.62 -4.58 14.16
CA LEU A 172 -4.26 -6.00 14.03
C LEU A 172 -3.39 -6.51 15.18
N GLY A 173 -2.66 -5.62 15.87
CA GLY A 173 -1.82 -6.02 17.02
C GLY A 173 -2.65 -6.53 18.19
N VAL A 174 -3.78 -5.87 18.47
CA VAL A 174 -4.66 -6.24 19.61
C VAL A 174 -5.50 -7.48 19.35
N ILE A 175 -5.72 -7.83 18.08
CA ILE A 175 -6.43 -9.07 17.73
C ILE A 175 -5.64 -10.28 18.17
N GLU A 176 -4.32 -10.15 18.33
CA GLU A 176 -3.55 -11.19 18.97
C GLU A 176 -4.13 -11.52 20.33
N ASP A 177 -4.54 -10.53 21.15
CA ASP A 177 -5.17 -10.68 22.47
C ASP A 177 -6.55 -11.35 22.48
N LEU A 178 -7.22 -11.44 21.33
CA LEU A 178 -8.45 -12.25 21.15
C LEU A 178 -8.11 -13.76 21.00
N ARG A 179 -7.13 -14.21 21.82
CA ARG A 179 -6.17 -15.31 21.58
C ARG A 179 -6.81 -16.66 21.25
N GLU A 180 -7.98 -16.95 21.77
CA GLU A 180 -8.42 -18.35 21.81
C GLU A 180 -9.49 -18.67 20.75
N THR A 181 -10.11 -17.68 20.10
CA THR A 181 -11.35 -17.93 19.33
C THR A 181 -11.37 -17.39 17.90
N LEU A 182 -10.91 -16.14 17.67
CA LEU A 182 -11.16 -15.47 16.38
C LEU A 182 -9.96 -15.43 15.44
N LEU A 183 -8.72 -15.33 15.95
CA LEU A 183 -7.54 -15.12 15.10
C LEU A 183 -7.37 -16.14 13.95
N PRO A 184 -7.60 -17.46 14.13
CA PRO A 184 -7.52 -18.44 13.03
C PRO A 184 -8.61 -18.28 11.97
N LEU A 185 -9.69 -17.57 12.29
CA LEU A 185 -10.84 -17.38 11.40
C LEU A 185 -10.83 -16.02 10.71
N LEU A 186 -10.07 -15.07 11.25
CA LEU A 186 -10.05 -13.69 10.76
C LEU A 186 -9.26 -13.58 9.45
N ARG A 187 -9.86 -12.84 8.53
CA ARG A 187 -9.26 -12.37 7.29
C ARG A 187 -9.01 -10.87 7.43
N VAL A 188 -8.27 -10.29 6.51
CA VAL A 188 -8.10 -8.83 6.41
C VAL A 188 -8.63 -8.35 5.08
N ARG A 189 -9.61 -7.44 5.14
CA ARG A 189 -10.08 -6.70 3.97
C ARG A 189 -9.27 -5.43 3.84
N ALA A 190 -8.73 -5.19 2.65
CA ALA A 190 -8.04 -3.95 2.34
C ALA A 190 -8.89 -3.07 1.42
N PHE A 191 -8.84 -1.75 1.65
CA PHE A 191 -9.41 -0.73 0.77
C PHE A 191 -8.32 0.28 0.42
N GLY A 192 -7.98 0.37 -0.87
CA GLY A 192 -6.98 1.28 -1.39
C GLY A 192 -7.60 2.28 -2.36
N PHE A 193 -7.22 3.55 -2.23
CA PHE A 193 -7.60 4.61 -3.16
C PHE A 193 -6.35 5.21 -3.80
N GLU A 194 -6.04 4.79 -5.02
CA GLU A 194 -4.90 5.34 -5.76
C GLU A 194 -5.26 6.75 -6.25
N GLN A 195 -4.61 7.72 -5.65
CA GLN A 195 -4.81 9.15 -5.90
C GLN A 195 -3.43 9.81 -6.02
N ASP A 196 -3.35 10.94 -6.70
CA ASP A 196 -2.17 11.79 -6.58
C ASP A 196 -2.19 12.55 -5.24
N GLY A 197 -1.14 13.35 -4.97
CA GLY A 197 -1.10 14.18 -3.77
C GLY A 197 -2.03 15.40 -3.81
N GLN A 198 -2.71 15.66 -4.94
CA GLN A 198 -3.43 16.89 -5.21
C GLN A 198 -4.89 16.61 -5.55
N THR A 199 -5.23 16.55 -6.84
CA THR A 199 -6.62 16.57 -7.33
C THR A 199 -7.02 15.34 -8.14
N ARG A 200 -6.07 14.57 -8.69
CA ARG A 200 -6.40 13.45 -9.58
C ARG A 200 -6.59 12.15 -8.81
N ASP A 201 -7.78 11.59 -8.95
CA ASP A 201 -8.09 10.24 -8.52
C ASP A 201 -7.89 9.29 -9.71
N LYS A 202 -7.32 8.10 -9.47
CA LYS A 202 -7.04 7.13 -10.53
C LYS A 202 -7.97 5.94 -10.44
N GLU A 203 -7.92 5.20 -9.34
CA GLU A 203 -8.65 3.95 -9.18
C GLU A 203 -8.83 3.61 -7.69
N TRP A 204 -9.90 2.90 -7.36
CA TRP A 204 -10.09 2.31 -6.05
C TRP A 204 -10.01 0.79 -6.17
N THR A 205 -9.40 0.15 -5.17
CA THR A 205 -9.23 -1.29 -5.13
C THR A 205 -9.67 -1.85 -3.79
N SER A 206 -10.12 -3.10 -3.80
CA SER A 206 -10.30 -3.87 -2.59
C SER A 206 -9.69 -5.25 -2.73
N GLY A 207 -9.22 -5.79 -1.62
CA GLY A 207 -8.64 -7.12 -1.57
C GLY A 207 -8.99 -7.80 -0.26
N LEU A 208 -8.81 -9.12 -0.22
CA LEU A 208 -9.12 -9.91 0.95
C LEU A 208 -8.09 -11.01 1.14
N THR A 209 -7.43 -11.06 2.29
CA THR A 209 -6.46 -12.10 2.59
C THR A 209 -7.14 -13.45 2.86
N PRO A 210 -6.43 -14.57 2.74
CA PRO A 210 -6.83 -15.81 3.40
C PRO A 210 -6.82 -15.66 4.93
N ALA A 211 -7.47 -16.59 5.63
CA ALA A 211 -7.52 -16.63 7.10
C ALA A 211 -6.20 -17.17 7.69
N LEU A 212 -5.12 -16.42 7.50
CA LEU A 212 -3.75 -16.80 7.86
C LEU A 212 -3.13 -15.85 8.89
N LEU A 213 -3.94 -15.04 9.57
CA LEU A 213 -3.44 -14.14 10.62
C LEU A 213 -2.89 -14.89 11.84
N ALA A 214 -3.31 -16.14 12.06
CA ALA A 214 -2.72 -16.99 13.11
C ALA A 214 -1.21 -17.21 12.93
N LEU A 215 -0.66 -17.04 11.71
CA LEU A 215 0.78 -17.10 11.46
C LEU A 215 1.57 -16.02 12.22
N ALA A 216 0.93 -14.94 12.66
CA ALA A 216 1.57 -13.92 13.51
C ALA A 216 2.11 -14.51 14.84
N ARG A 217 1.53 -15.63 15.31
CA ARG A 217 1.97 -16.37 16.51
C ARG A 217 3.19 -17.24 16.30
N GLU A 218 3.63 -17.40 15.06
CA GLU A 218 4.77 -18.21 14.69
C GLU A 218 5.85 -17.28 14.12
N PRO A 219 6.63 -16.55 14.96
CA PRO A 219 7.55 -15.53 14.48
C PRO A 219 8.53 -16.01 13.41
N ALA A 220 8.99 -17.27 13.51
CA ALA A 220 9.84 -17.88 12.51
C ALA A 220 9.14 -18.03 11.15
N VAL A 221 7.87 -18.44 11.15
CA VAL A 221 7.05 -18.59 9.94
C VAL A 221 6.70 -17.21 9.37
N ALA A 222 6.29 -16.25 10.19
CA ALA A 222 6.01 -14.89 9.75
C ALA A 222 7.24 -14.22 9.11
N ARG A 223 8.44 -14.44 9.66
CA ARG A 223 9.71 -14.01 9.05
C ARG A 223 9.97 -14.70 7.71
N ALA A 224 9.76 -16.02 7.62
CA ALA A 224 9.90 -16.76 6.37
C ALA A 224 8.92 -16.28 5.28
N VAL A 225 7.69 -15.90 5.66
CA VAL A 225 6.71 -15.26 4.76
C VAL A 225 7.24 -13.91 4.25
N SER A 226 7.82 -13.08 5.14
CA SER A 226 8.46 -11.82 4.77
C SER A 226 9.62 -12.03 3.80
N ASP A 227 10.52 -12.98 4.09
CA ASP A 227 11.67 -13.30 3.24
C ASP A 227 11.24 -13.80 1.86
N LEU A 228 10.24 -14.69 1.80
CA LEU A 228 9.66 -15.17 0.56
C LEU A 228 9.11 -14.01 -0.29
N ARG A 229 8.39 -13.06 0.34
CA ARG A 229 7.89 -11.85 -0.32
C ARG A 229 9.04 -10.94 -0.79
N GLN A 230 10.12 -10.79 -0.02
CA GLN A 230 11.33 -10.06 -0.44
C GLN A 230 12.00 -10.70 -1.66
N ILE A 231 12.07 -12.02 -1.72
CA ILE A 231 12.62 -12.76 -2.85
C ILE A 231 11.77 -12.51 -4.10
N ALA A 232 10.43 -12.49 -3.97
CA ALA A 232 9.55 -12.20 -5.09
C ALA A 232 9.75 -10.78 -5.64
N GLU A 233 9.87 -9.77 -4.77
CA GLU A 233 10.14 -8.38 -5.14
C GLU A 233 11.52 -8.22 -5.80
N ARG A 234 12.57 -8.83 -5.22
CA ARG A 234 13.92 -8.82 -5.80
C ARG A 234 13.94 -9.48 -7.17
N THR A 235 13.30 -10.64 -7.32
CA THR A 235 13.23 -11.36 -8.60
C THR A 235 12.55 -10.49 -9.66
N GLN A 236 11.46 -9.80 -9.31
CA GLN A 236 10.80 -8.90 -10.25
C GLN A 236 11.66 -7.68 -10.61
N ALA A 237 12.38 -7.10 -9.64
CA ALA A 237 13.28 -5.98 -9.90
C ALA A 237 14.40 -6.38 -10.88
N HIS A 238 14.99 -7.56 -10.67
CA HIS A 238 16.02 -8.11 -11.57
C HIS A 238 15.46 -8.48 -12.96
N LEU A 239 14.25 -9.05 -13.03
CA LEU A 239 13.55 -9.27 -14.29
C LEU A 239 13.32 -7.96 -15.05
N ARG A 240 12.87 -6.91 -14.35
CA ARG A 240 12.65 -5.58 -14.93
C ARG A 240 13.94 -5.01 -15.52
N TRP A 241 15.05 -5.09 -14.79
CA TRP A 241 16.36 -4.65 -15.27
C TRP A 241 16.85 -5.46 -16.46
N ALA A 242 16.70 -6.79 -16.41
CA ALA A 242 17.08 -7.67 -17.51
C ALA A 242 16.30 -7.34 -18.80
N LEU A 243 14.99 -7.14 -18.71
CA LEU A 243 14.14 -6.80 -19.85
C LEU A 243 14.47 -5.42 -20.42
N ARG A 244 14.67 -4.42 -19.56
CA ARG A 244 15.07 -3.07 -19.97
C ARG A 244 16.41 -3.11 -20.69
N ASP A 245 17.42 -3.74 -20.09
CA ASP A 245 18.78 -3.75 -20.62
C ASP A 245 18.86 -4.59 -21.92
N ALA A 246 18.04 -5.63 -22.05
CA ALA A 246 17.91 -6.39 -23.28
C ALA A 246 17.27 -5.56 -24.40
N TRP A 247 16.18 -4.86 -24.09
CA TRP A 247 15.51 -3.96 -25.06
C TRP A 247 16.47 -2.88 -25.56
N ILE A 248 17.23 -2.25 -24.66
CA ILE A 248 18.23 -1.25 -25.03
C ILE A 248 19.31 -1.88 -25.89
N ALA A 249 19.83 -3.05 -25.51
CA ALA A 249 20.92 -3.70 -26.25
C ALA A 249 20.55 -4.09 -27.69
N ILE A 250 19.29 -4.48 -27.95
CA ILE A 250 18.85 -4.81 -29.32
C ILE A 250 18.56 -3.57 -30.17
N ASN A 251 18.24 -2.43 -29.56
CA ASN A 251 17.87 -1.19 -30.25
C ASN A 251 18.99 -0.13 -30.29
N ASP A 252 20.06 -0.29 -29.50
CA ASP A 252 21.24 0.59 -29.48
C ASP A 252 22.41 0.02 -30.33
N PRO A 253 23.08 0.83 -31.17
CA PRO A 253 24.26 0.42 -31.93
C PRO A 253 25.40 -0.17 -31.09
N SER A 254 25.57 0.28 -29.84
CA SER A 254 26.59 -0.15 -28.88
C SER A 254 26.40 -1.57 -28.33
N ASN A 255 25.26 -2.21 -28.63
CA ASN A 255 24.99 -3.60 -28.29
C ASN A 255 25.05 -3.89 -26.77
N GLY A 256 24.83 -2.87 -25.93
CA GLY A 256 24.86 -2.99 -24.47
C GLY A 256 26.26 -3.13 -23.86
N ASN A 257 27.33 -2.94 -24.64
CA ASN A 257 28.72 -2.86 -24.16
C ASN A 257 29.10 -1.38 -24.01
N GLY A 258 28.81 -0.80 -22.85
CA GLY A 258 29.14 0.59 -22.51
C GLY A 258 27.91 1.46 -22.23
N LYS A 259 28.11 2.78 -22.12
CA LYS A 259 27.02 3.73 -21.98
C LYS A 259 26.21 3.77 -23.29
N PRO A 260 24.86 3.86 -23.23
CA PRO A 260 24.02 4.00 -24.42
C PRO A 260 24.54 5.15 -25.29
N GLN A 261 24.80 4.88 -26.57
CA GLN A 261 25.24 5.92 -27.49
C GLN A 261 24.06 6.78 -27.94
N ARG A 262 22.85 6.22 -27.86
CA ARG A 262 21.60 6.91 -28.17
C ARG A 262 20.84 7.28 -26.90
N LYS A 263 20.54 8.57 -26.73
CA LYS A 263 19.73 9.10 -25.62
C LYS A 263 18.22 8.91 -25.83
N ASP A 264 17.82 8.52 -27.04
CA ASP A 264 16.45 8.34 -27.52
C ASP A 264 15.93 6.90 -27.34
N VAL A 265 16.77 5.94 -26.95
CA VAL A 265 16.32 4.56 -26.68
C VAL A 265 15.63 4.52 -25.31
N SER A 266 14.30 4.58 -25.34
CA SER A 266 13.45 4.40 -24.15
C SER A 266 13.63 3.00 -23.54
N GLU A 267 13.18 2.83 -22.29
CA GLU A 267 13.20 1.53 -21.57
C GLU A 267 12.40 0.41 -22.28
N GLY A 268 11.60 0.77 -23.29
CA GLY A 268 10.81 -0.15 -24.08
C GLY A 268 9.56 -0.66 -23.36
N PRO A 269 8.72 -1.42 -24.06
CA PRO A 269 7.49 -1.96 -23.49
C PRO A 269 7.71 -3.22 -22.64
N TRP A 270 8.85 -3.92 -22.83
CA TRP A 270 9.12 -5.21 -22.20
C TRP A 270 9.08 -5.19 -20.66
N PRO A 271 9.67 -4.20 -19.95
CA PRO A 271 9.59 -4.14 -18.49
C PRO A 271 8.15 -4.15 -17.94
N ALA A 272 7.26 -3.38 -18.56
CA ALA A 272 5.85 -3.31 -18.16
C ALA A 272 5.10 -4.62 -18.44
N GLN A 273 5.31 -5.21 -19.62
CA GLN A 273 4.73 -6.50 -19.99
C GLN A 273 5.19 -7.63 -19.07
N GLY A 274 6.50 -7.67 -18.76
CA GLY A 274 7.09 -8.63 -17.85
C GLY A 274 6.54 -8.50 -16.43
N ALA A 275 6.43 -7.27 -15.91
CA ALA A 275 5.84 -7.02 -14.60
C ALA A 275 4.39 -7.53 -14.50
N ALA A 276 3.55 -7.21 -15.49
CA ALA A 276 2.15 -7.65 -15.50
C ALA A 276 2.01 -9.18 -15.52
N ARG A 277 2.80 -9.88 -16.36
CA ARG A 277 2.80 -11.35 -16.43
C ARG A 277 3.34 -11.99 -15.15
N TYR A 278 4.42 -11.45 -14.60
CA TYR A 278 5.05 -11.95 -13.38
C TYR A 278 4.10 -11.86 -12.20
N TRP A 279 3.56 -10.67 -11.89
CA TRP A 279 2.75 -10.48 -10.69
C TRP A 279 1.48 -11.31 -10.68
N ARG A 280 0.83 -11.46 -11.84
CA ARG A 280 -0.36 -12.31 -12.01
C ARG A 280 -0.12 -13.78 -11.63
N ARG A 281 1.09 -14.30 -11.87
CA ARG A 281 1.45 -15.70 -11.59
C ARG A 281 2.11 -15.86 -10.22
N ALA A 282 2.85 -14.85 -9.77
CA ALA A 282 3.59 -14.83 -8.51
C ALA A 282 2.68 -15.01 -7.29
N GLU A 283 1.48 -14.44 -7.31
CA GLU A 283 0.51 -14.57 -6.20
C GLU A 283 0.19 -16.04 -5.88
N ARG A 284 -0.02 -16.87 -6.91
CA ARG A 284 -0.32 -18.28 -6.72
C ARG A 284 0.85 -19.02 -6.07
N ILE A 285 2.07 -18.72 -6.51
CA ILE A 285 3.30 -19.30 -5.94
C ILE A 285 3.43 -18.92 -4.47
N PHE A 286 3.18 -17.64 -4.15
CA PHE A 286 3.23 -17.13 -2.79
C PHE A 286 2.27 -17.90 -1.88
N TRP A 287 0.97 -17.93 -2.21
CA TRP A 287 -0.01 -18.58 -1.34
C TRP A 287 0.19 -20.10 -1.23
N GLN A 288 0.64 -20.77 -2.30
CA GLN A 288 1.00 -22.19 -2.24
C GLN A 288 2.16 -22.41 -1.25
N ALA A 289 3.24 -21.65 -1.37
CA ALA A 289 4.40 -21.79 -0.48
C ALA A 289 4.06 -21.49 0.99
N VAL A 290 3.19 -20.50 1.25
CA VAL A 290 2.73 -20.18 2.61
C VAL A 290 1.86 -21.31 3.19
N ASN A 291 0.94 -21.86 2.41
CA ASN A 291 0.06 -22.95 2.85
C ASN A 291 0.84 -24.26 3.06
N ASP A 292 1.73 -24.61 2.13
CA ASP A 292 2.53 -25.83 2.17
C ASP A 292 3.70 -25.72 3.16
N ARG A 293 3.98 -24.50 3.67
CA ARG A 293 5.15 -24.15 4.49
C ARG A 293 6.50 -24.50 3.82
N ASP A 294 6.54 -24.49 2.49
CA ASP A 294 7.74 -24.77 1.68
C ASP A 294 8.27 -23.47 1.05
N PHE A 295 8.92 -22.66 1.89
CA PHE A 295 9.46 -21.35 1.52
C PHE A 295 10.62 -21.46 0.53
N ASP A 296 11.46 -22.49 0.67
CA ASP A 296 12.61 -22.72 -0.22
C ASP A 296 12.17 -23.11 -1.63
N ALA A 297 11.17 -23.99 -1.77
CA ALA A 297 10.61 -24.28 -3.09
C ALA A 297 9.89 -23.07 -3.66
N GLY A 298 9.15 -22.30 -2.84
CA GLY A 298 8.54 -21.04 -3.27
C GLY A 298 9.57 -20.06 -3.84
N ALA A 299 10.69 -19.89 -3.14
CA ALA A 299 11.81 -19.04 -3.54
C ALA A 299 12.42 -19.48 -4.89
N ARG A 300 12.62 -20.78 -5.10
CA ARG A 300 13.07 -21.35 -6.38
C ARG A 300 12.03 -21.18 -7.49
N ARG A 301 10.73 -21.32 -7.17
CA ARG A 301 9.63 -21.12 -8.13
C ARG A 301 9.53 -19.68 -8.61
N PHE A 302 9.80 -18.67 -7.75
CA PHE A 302 9.86 -17.27 -8.21
C PHE A 302 10.98 -17.04 -9.21
N LEU A 303 12.18 -17.57 -8.96
CA LEU A 303 13.30 -17.45 -9.88
C LEU A 303 12.96 -18.07 -11.25
N ARG A 304 12.39 -19.28 -11.24
CA ARG A 304 11.93 -19.95 -12.47
C ARG A 304 10.87 -19.12 -13.19
N LEU A 305 9.88 -18.60 -12.47
CA LEU A 305 8.86 -17.72 -13.03
C LEU A 305 9.49 -16.46 -13.67
N GLY A 306 10.51 -15.87 -13.05
CA GLY A 306 11.24 -14.73 -13.62
C GLY A 306 11.88 -15.07 -14.97
N LEU A 307 12.51 -16.23 -15.06
CA LEU A 307 13.11 -16.73 -16.31
C LEU A 307 12.04 -17.04 -17.37
N ASP A 308 10.96 -17.75 -17.01
CA ASP A 308 9.87 -18.09 -17.92
C ASP A 308 9.23 -16.82 -18.52
N VAL A 309 8.97 -15.81 -17.68
CA VAL A 309 8.40 -14.53 -18.14
C VAL A 309 9.40 -13.76 -19.02
N TYR A 310 10.69 -13.80 -18.70
CA TYR A 310 11.72 -13.19 -19.53
C TYR A 310 11.73 -13.79 -20.93
N ASP A 311 11.75 -15.13 -21.00
CA ASP A 311 11.77 -15.87 -22.26
C ASP A 311 10.49 -15.59 -23.06
N GLU A 312 9.31 -15.61 -22.42
CA GLU A 312 8.02 -15.30 -23.07
C GLU A 312 7.89 -13.86 -23.60
N VAL A 313 8.52 -12.88 -22.96
CA VAL A 313 8.46 -11.47 -23.40
C VAL A 313 9.46 -11.19 -24.52
N THR A 314 10.61 -11.85 -24.48
CA THR A 314 11.70 -11.64 -25.45
C THR A 314 11.57 -12.52 -26.70
N ASP A 315 10.68 -13.51 -26.70
CA ASP A 315 10.45 -14.40 -27.84
C ASP A 315 10.07 -13.64 -29.13
N SER A 316 9.34 -12.53 -29.00
CA SER A 316 8.92 -11.69 -30.12
C SER A 316 10.06 -10.89 -30.78
N ALA A 317 11.28 -10.91 -30.25
CA ALA A 317 12.42 -10.14 -30.77
C ALA A 317 12.99 -10.67 -32.11
N GLY A 318 12.47 -11.79 -32.61
CA GLY A 318 12.87 -12.39 -33.88
C GLY A 318 14.14 -13.25 -33.79
N ALA A 319 14.49 -13.90 -34.90
CA ALA A 319 15.55 -14.91 -34.97
C ALA A 319 16.96 -14.34 -35.25
N MET A 320 17.16 -13.01 -35.20
CA MET A 320 18.46 -12.42 -35.50
C MET A 320 19.52 -12.86 -34.47
N PRO A 321 20.65 -13.47 -34.88
CA PRO A 321 21.67 -13.97 -33.94
C PRO A 321 22.18 -12.90 -32.97
N ARG A 322 22.26 -11.66 -33.44
CA ARG A 322 22.63 -10.49 -32.62
C ARG A 322 21.64 -10.26 -31.48
N ALA A 323 20.34 -10.29 -31.77
CA ALA A 323 19.29 -10.08 -30.77
C ALA A 323 19.28 -11.22 -29.75
N LYS A 324 19.36 -12.47 -30.20
CA LYS A 324 19.43 -13.64 -29.31
C LYS A 324 20.64 -13.59 -28.38
N ARG A 325 21.83 -13.20 -28.87
CA ARG A 325 23.02 -13.03 -28.02
C ARG A 325 22.81 -11.95 -26.95
N ALA A 326 22.22 -10.81 -27.31
CA ALA A 326 21.96 -9.73 -26.36
C ALA A 326 20.96 -10.15 -25.27
N ILE A 327 19.90 -10.86 -25.65
CA ILE A 327 18.88 -11.42 -24.75
C ILE A 327 19.53 -12.40 -23.76
N GLU A 328 20.29 -13.40 -24.25
CA GLU A 328 20.93 -14.39 -23.38
C GLU A 328 21.91 -13.77 -22.39
N LEU A 329 22.69 -12.76 -22.81
CA LEU A 329 23.62 -12.06 -21.90
C LEU A 329 22.90 -11.36 -20.74
N LYS A 330 21.69 -10.83 -20.97
CA LYS A 330 20.93 -10.10 -19.95
C LYS A 330 20.04 -11.02 -19.12
N ARG A 331 19.66 -12.19 -19.63
CA ARG A 331 18.96 -13.26 -18.89
C ARG A 331 19.67 -13.63 -17.58
N GLY A 332 21.01 -13.66 -17.61
CA GLY A 332 21.84 -13.94 -16.43
C GLY A 332 21.66 -12.97 -15.25
N LEU A 333 21.14 -11.76 -15.49
CA LEU A 333 20.89 -10.77 -14.42
C LEU A 333 19.81 -11.22 -13.43
N ILE A 334 18.91 -12.13 -13.85
CA ILE A 334 17.81 -12.63 -13.02
C ILE A 334 18.35 -13.49 -11.87
N PHE A 335 19.43 -14.24 -12.09
CA PHE A 335 20.04 -15.08 -11.04
C PHE A 335 20.61 -14.28 -9.87
N LYS A 336 20.89 -12.97 -10.06
CA LYS A 336 21.36 -12.09 -8.97
C LYS A 336 20.28 -11.79 -7.92
N ALA A 337 19.02 -12.14 -8.17
CA ALA A 337 17.93 -11.99 -7.22
C ALA A 337 18.09 -12.88 -5.98
N HIS A 338 18.81 -14.00 -6.11
CA HIS A 338 19.16 -14.89 -5.00
C HIS A 338 20.60 -14.62 -4.58
N PRO A 339 20.87 -14.23 -3.32
CA PRO A 339 22.23 -14.25 -2.82
C PRO A 339 22.72 -15.70 -2.88
N THR A 340 23.87 -15.94 -3.52
CA THR A 340 24.55 -17.22 -3.41
C THR A 340 24.86 -17.48 -1.93
N ALA A 341 24.62 -18.71 -1.47
CA ALA A 341 24.71 -19.17 -0.07
C ALA A 341 26.10 -19.03 0.61
N GLY A 342 27.02 -18.22 0.08
CA GLY A 342 28.40 -18.08 0.54
C GLY A 342 28.79 -16.68 1.04
N LYS A 343 27.84 -15.79 1.34
CA LYS A 343 28.12 -14.46 1.90
C LYS A 343 27.24 -14.08 3.10
N SER A 344 26.94 -15.04 3.96
CA SER A 344 26.59 -14.71 5.35
C SER A 344 27.89 -14.33 6.05
N LYS A 345 28.20 -13.04 6.03
CA LYS A 345 29.32 -12.45 6.76
C LYS A 345 29.14 -12.70 8.26
N GLU A 346 30.21 -13.16 8.88
CA GLU A 346 30.66 -12.74 10.19
C GLU A 346 30.30 -11.27 10.43
N LEU A 347 29.38 -11.02 11.35
CA LEU A 347 29.28 -9.80 12.13
C LEU A 347 28.87 -10.25 13.53
N ALA A 348 29.89 -10.44 14.35
CA ALA A 348 29.80 -10.54 15.80
C ALA A 348 29.49 -9.16 16.40
#